data_AF-A0A7Y2VQ63-F1
#
_entry.id   AF-A0A7Y2VQ63-F1
#
_cell.length_a   1.000
_cell.length_b   1.000
_cell.length_c   1.000
_cell.angle_alpha   90.00
_cell.angle_beta   90.00
_cell.angle_gamma   90.00
#
_symmetry.space_group_name_H-M   'P 1'
#
loop_
_entity.id
_entity.type
_entity.pdbx_description
1 polymer ?
#
loop_
_entity_poly.entity_id
_entity_poly.type
_entity_poly.pdbx_seq_one_letter_code
_entity_poly.pdbx_strand_id
1 'polypeptide(L)'
;MSKKTLKFNSKTIHGGQQPDEAYGAVMPPIYQTSTYAQSTPGGHKGYEYSRSANPTRTALEQSLASIENGNYGLAFASGLSAIDAVIKLLSPGDEVISTNDLYGGSYRLFKQVFEKYGITFHFVGMTDLGKVAEKINSNTKLLWVETPTNPMMNIIDIKGAVELAKAHDLLLAVDNT
;
A
#
# COMPACT_ATOMS: atom_id res chain seq x y z
N MET A 1 28.49 0.41 -17.41
CA MET A 1 28.00 -0.96 -17.14
C MET A 1 26.49 -0.91 -17.13
N SER A 2 25.78 -1.73 -17.93
CA SER A 2 24.31 -1.72 -17.89
C SER A 2 23.86 -2.15 -16.50
N LYS A 3 22.88 -1.43 -15.91
CA LYS A 3 22.25 -1.83 -14.65
C LYS A 3 21.62 -3.21 -14.88
N LYS A 4 22.24 -4.25 -14.34
CA LYS A 4 21.72 -5.62 -14.45
C LYS A 4 20.42 -5.67 -13.65
N THR A 5 19.30 -5.89 -14.33
CA THR A 5 18.00 -6.05 -13.65
C THR A 5 18.07 -7.27 -12.74
N LEU A 6 17.88 -7.06 -11.43
CA LEU A 6 17.88 -8.13 -10.44
C LEU A 6 16.67 -9.05 -10.66
N LYS A 7 16.88 -10.36 -10.56
CA LYS A 7 15.79 -11.35 -10.50
C LYS A 7 15.18 -11.40 -9.10
N PHE A 8 13.97 -11.96 -8.97
CA PHE A 8 13.20 -11.99 -7.70
C PHE A 8 14.04 -12.46 -6.49
N ASN A 9 14.65 -13.64 -6.55
CA ASN A 9 15.47 -14.16 -5.44
C ASN A 9 16.69 -13.29 -5.09
N SER A 10 17.18 -12.48 -6.03
CA SER A 10 18.24 -11.50 -5.75
C SER A 10 17.66 -10.23 -5.13
N LYS A 11 16.44 -9.82 -5.53
CA LYS A 11 15.73 -8.68 -4.95
C LYS A 11 15.36 -8.92 -3.50
N THR A 12 14.98 -10.14 -3.12
CA THR A 12 14.65 -10.48 -1.72
C THR A 12 15.84 -10.34 -0.76
N ILE A 13 17.07 -10.25 -1.27
CA ILE A 13 18.29 -10.06 -0.48
C ILE A 13 18.88 -8.66 -0.69
N HIS A 14 18.94 -8.18 -1.93
CA HIS A 14 19.69 -6.98 -2.32
C HIS A 14 18.81 -5.83 -2.84
N GLY A 15 17.51 -6.04 -3.01
CA GLY A 15 16.59 -5.05 -3.52
C GLY A 15 16.52 -3.83 -2.61
N GLY A 16 16.95 -2.67 -3.10
CA GLY A 16 16.97 -1.44 -2.31
C GLY A 16 17.92 -1.47 -1.09
N GLN A 17 18.79 -2.48 -0.97
CA GLN A 17 19.71 -2.60 0.16
C GLN A 17 21.10 -2.04 -0.21
N GLN A 18 21.76 -1.43 0.77
CA GLN A 18 23.13 -0.95 0.67
C GLN A 18 23.85 -1.13 2.01
N PRO A 19 25.18 -1.35 2.03
CA PRO A 19 25.94 -1.36 3.27
C PRO A 19 25.78 -0.05 4.05
N ASP A 20 25.86 -0.12 5.37
CA ASP A 20 25.84 1.06 6.24
C ASP A 20 26.98 2.02 5.88
N GLU A 21 26.68 3.31 5.74
CA GLU A 21 27.67 4.33 5.38
C GLU A 21 28.68 4.62 6.51
N ALA A 22 28.32 4.39 7.77
CA ALA A 22 29.19 4.73 8.89
C ALA A 22 30.36 3.75 9.03
N TYR A 23 30.12 2.44 8.91
CA TYR A 23 31.13 1.40 9.14
C TYR A 23 31.12 0.24 8.16
N GLY A 24 30.27 0.28 7.13
CA GLY A 24 30.18 -0.79 6.11
C GLY A 24 29.49 -2.06 6.61
N ALA A 25 28.64 -1.97 7.64
CA ALA A 25 27.86 -3.11 8.11
C ALA A 25 27.00 -3.67 6.96
N VAL A 26 27.09 -4.98 6.72
CA VAL A 26 26.37 -5.65 5.62
C VAL A 26 24.87 -5.75 5.92
N MET A 27 24.50 -5.88 7.19
CA MET A 27 23.12 -5.84 7.64
C MET A 27 22.76 -4.41 8.06
N PRO A 28 21.54 -3.92 7.74
CA PRO A 28 21.11 -2.60 8.18
C PRO A 28 21.05 -2.55 9.71
N PRO A 29 21.69 -1.56 10.36
CA PRO A 29 21.57 -1.38 11.80
C PRO A 29 20.13 -1.10 12.25
N ILE A 30 19.84 -1.41 13.51
CA ILE A 30 18.54 -1.10 14.13
C ILE A 30 18.61 0.28 14.77
N TYR A 31 17.94 1.27 14.18
CA TYR A 31 17.90 2.65 14.66
C TYR A 31 16.79 2.84 15.69
N GLN A 32 17.05 2.44 16.94
CA GLN A 32 16.16 2.69 18.10
C GLN A 32 16.37 4.09 18.68
N THR A 33 16.31 5.12 17.84
CA THR A 33 16.32 6.53 18.24
C THR A 33 15.03 7.20 17.80
N SER A 34 14.57 8.20 18.55
CA SER A 34 13.39 8.99 18.19
C SER A 34 13.74 10.18 17.29
N THR A 35 14.92 10.80 17.49
CA THR A 35 15.34 12.04 16.83
C THR A 35 16.78 11.93 16.31
N TYR A 36 17.13 12.81 15.38
CA TYR A 36 18.44 12.88 14.74
C TYR A 36 19.01 14.29 14.90
N ALA A 37 20.32 14.36 15.16
CA ALA A 37 21.00 15.64 15.30
C ALA A 37 20.93 16.43 13.99
N GLN A 38 20.60 17.72 14.10
CA GLN A 38 20.62 18.67 12.99
C GLN A 38 21.78 19.64 13.19
N SER A 39 22.48 19.97 12.11
CA SER A 39 23.60 20.93 12.14
C SER A 39 23.12 22.37 12.35
N THR A 40 21.94 22.67 11.82
CA THR A 40 21.15 23.90 12.00
C THR A 40 19.67 23.49 12.01
N PRO A 41 18.72 24.35 12.39
CA PRO A 41 17.30 24.09 12.16
C PRO A 41 17.04 23.78 10.66
N GLY A 42 16.52 22.59 10.36
CA GLY A 42 16.33 22.07 8.99
C GLY A 42 17.58 21.50 8.32
N GLY A 43 18.76 21.59 8.94
CA GLY A 43 20.03 21.11 8.39
C GLY A 43 20.32 19.65 8.76
N HIS A 44 19.53 18.72 8.25
CA HIS A 44 19.59 17.28 8.57
C HIS A 44 20.06 16.40 7.40
N LYS A 45 20.47 15.16 7.68
CA LYS A 45 20.95 14.18 6.68
C LYS A 45 19.82 13.29 6.15
N GLY A 46 18.66 13.87 5.88
CA GLY A 46 17.46 13.15 5.43
C GLY A 46 16.57 12.57 6.53
N TYR A 47 17.04 12.50 7.78
CA TYR A 47 16.25 12.06 8.93
C TYR A 47 16.21 13.12 10.02
N GLU A 48 15.02 13.38 10.57
CA GLU A 48 14.80 14.35 11.65
C GLU A 48 14.09 13.71 12.84
N TYR A 49 13.01 12.97 12.57
CA TYR A 49 12.20 12.31 13.57
C TYR A 49 11.71 10.95 13.07
N SER A 50 11.88 9.91 13.87
CA SER A 50 11.70 8.51 13.45
C SER A 50 10.27 8.13 13.02
N ARG A 51 9.25 8.87 13.47
CA ARG A 51 7.90 8.69 12.93
C ARG A 51 7.85 9.08 11.45
N SER A 52 8.45 10.20 11.06
CA SER A 52 8.48 10.69 9.68
C SER A 52 9.39 9.82 8.81
N ALA A 53 10.60 9.52 9.26
CA ALA A 53 11.54 8.65 8.56
C ALA A 53 12.52 7.99 9.54
N ASN A 54 12.84 6.71 9.34
CA ASN A 54 13.77 5.94 10.16
C ASN A 54 14.60 5.02 9.24
N PRO A 55 15.94 4.99 9.32
CA PRO A 55 16.77 4.24 8.37
C PRO A 55 16.42 2.74 8.29
N THR A 56 16.11 2.10 9.42
CA THR A 56 15.73 0.69 9.45
C THR A 56 14.40 0.47 8.72
N ARG A 57 13.41 1.35 8.94
CA ARG A 57 12.12 1.28 8.22
C ARG A 57 12.27 1.60 6.74
N THR A 58 13.08 2.59 6.38
CA THR A 58 13.35 2.96 4.99
C THR A 58 13.99 1.81 4.21
N ALA A 59 14.92 1.06 4.83
CA ALA A 59 15.49 -0.13 4.20
C ALA A 59 14.43 -1.22 3.90
N LEU A 60 13.49 -1.44 4.82
CA LEU A 60 12.36 -2.35 4.63
C LEU A 60 11.43 -1.87 3.50
N GLU A 61 11.05 -0.60 3.53
CA GLU A 61 10.18 0.04 2.53
C GLU A 61 10.77 -0.06 1.11
N GLN A 62 12.08 0.18 0.98
CA GLN A 62 12.80 0.04 -0.29
C GLN A 62 12.91 -1.42 -0.75
N SER A 63 13.07 -2.37 0.17
CA SER A 63 13.07 -3.80 -0.14
C SER A 63 11.73 -4.25 -0.72
N LEU A 64 10.64 -3.93 -0.04
CA LEU A 64 9.28 -4.29 -0.47
C LEU A 64 8.93 -3.63 -1.81
N ALA A 65 9.25 -2.34 -2.00
CA ALA A 65 9.07 -1.66 -3.27
C ALA A 65 9.83 -2.37 -4.40
N SER A 66 11.09 -2.76 -4.16
CA SER A 66 11.87 -3.51 -5.14
C SER A 66 11.25 -4.86 -5.50
N ILE A 67 10.77 -5.61 -4.50
CA ILE A 67 10.14 -6.93 -4.68
C ILE A 67 8.87 -6.80 -5.53
N GLU A 68 8.01 -5.83 -5.22
CA GLU A 68 6.75 -5.59 -5.93
C GLU A 68 6.93 -4.83 -7.26
N ASN A 69 8.16 -4.45 -7.61
CA ASN A 69 8.45 -3.56 -8.74
C ASN A 69 7.75 -2.19 -8.63
N GLY A 70 7.45 -1.76 -7.41
CA GLY A 70 6.93 -0.43 -7.10
C GLY A 70 8.03 0.62 -7.06
N ASN A 71 7.62 1.88 -7.17
CA ASN A 71 8.53 3.03 -7.01
C ASN A 71 8.77 3.37 -5.52
N TYR A 72 7.80 3.07 -4.66
CA TYR A 72 7.78 3.42 -3.24
C TYR A 72 7.20 2.30 -2.41
N GLY A 73 7.59 2.23 -1.14
CA GLY A 73 6.99 1.38 -0.12
C GLY A 73 6.74 2.20 1.14
N LEU A 74 5.70 1.87 1.89
CA LEU A 74 5.36 2.53 3.15
C LEU A 74 5.02 1.45 4.18
N ALA A 75 5.73 1.42 5.29
CA ALA A 75 5.50 0.44 6.34
C ALA A 75 4.62 1.01 7.45
N PHE A 76 3.59 0.26 7.84
CA PHE A 76 2.62 0.63 8.87
C PHE A 76 2.66 -0.36 10.03
N ALA A 77 2.03 0.01 11.15
CA ALA A 77 1.97 -0.82 12.35
C ALA A 77 1.13 -2.11 12.17
N SER A 78 0.23 -2.15 11.18
CA SER A 78 -0.59 -3.32 10.84
C SER A 78 -1.16 -3.17 9.42
N GLY A 79 -1.71 -4.26 8.87
CA GLY A 79 -2.48 -4.21 7.62
C GLY A 79 -3.67 -3.24 7.70
N LEU A 80 -4.41 -3.24 8.83
CA LEU A 80 -5.51 -2.28 9.03
C LEU A 80 -5.04 -0.82 9.06
N SER A 81 -3.84 -0.54 9.58
CA SER A 81 -3.26 0.81 9.54
C SER A 81 -2.88 1.24 8.12
N ALA A 82 -2.45 0.31 7.27
CA ALA A 82 -2.21 0.58 5.86
C ALA A 82 -3.52 0.85 5.11
N ILE A 83 -4.55 0.02 5.34
CA ILE A 83 -5.90 0.21 4.77
C ILE A 83 -6.47 1.56 5.20
N ASP A 84 -6.40 1.90 6.49
CA ASP A 84 -6.83 3.19 7.03
C ASP A 84 -6.13 4.37 6.33
N ALA A 85 -4.83 4.28 6.06
CA ALA A 85 -4.09 5.30 5.33
C ALA A 85 -4.56 5.44 3.87
N VAL A 86 -4.87 4.33 3.18
CA VAL A 86 -5.38 4.35 1.81
C VAL A 86 -6.77 4.97 1.74
N ILE A 87 -7.69 4.60 2.65
CA ILE A 87 -9.05 5.16 2.66
C ILE A 87 -9.03 6.66 2.99
N LYS A 88 -8.06 7.13 3.78
CA LYS A 88 -7.86 8.57 4.06
C LYS A 88 -7.40 9.40 2.87
N LEU A 89 -7.13 8.80 1.71
CA LEU A 89 -6.95 9.53 0.45
C LEU A 89 -8.29 10.06 -0.10
N LEU A 90 -9.41 9.52 0.38
CA LEU A 90 -10.76 9.87 -0.05
C LEU A 90 -11.35 11.00 0.80
N SER A 91 -12.37 11.66 0.25
CA SER A 91 -13.13 12.74 0.88
C SER A 91 -14.58 12.30 1.18
N PRO A 92 -15.25 12.90 2.17
CA PRO A 92 -16.67 12.65 2.41
C PRO A 92 -17.50 12.85 1.12
N GLY A 93 -18.35 11.89 0.79
CA GLY A 93 -19.10 11.81 -0.46
C GLY A 93 -18.49 10.84 -1.48
N ASP A 94 -17.21 10.49 -1.37
CA ASP A 94 -16.57 9.51 -2.24
C ASP A 94 -17.07 8.09 -1.96
N GLU A 95 -17.05 7.26 -3.01
CA GLU A 95 -17.52 5.89 -2.97
C GLU A 95 -16.40 4.89 -3.33
N VAL A 96 -16.41 3.76 -2.63
CA VAL A 96 -15.50 2.64 -2.83
C VAL A 96 -16.31 1.43 -3.27
N ILE A 97 -15.91 0.80 -4.36
CA ILE A 97 -16.42 -0.52 -4.74
C ILE A 97 -15.41 -1.55 -4.26
N SER A 98 -15.83 -2.43 -3.36
CA SER A 98 -14.99 -3.44 -2.71
C SER A 98 -15.48 -4.84 -3.06
N THR A 99 -14.56 -5.81 -3.15
CA THR A 99 -14.95 -7.23 -3.14
C THR A 99 -15.82 -7.51 -1.91
N ASN A 100 -16.84 -8.35 -2.06
CA ASN A 100 -17.76 -8.71 -0.98
C ASN A 100 -17.23 -9.79 -0.05
N ASP A 101 -16.23 -10.54 -0.51
CA ASP A 101 -15.47 -11.50 0.28
C ASP A 101 -14.07 -10.91 0.51
N LEU A 102 -13.85 -10.41 1.71
CA LEU A 102 -12.60 -9.79 2.14
C LEU A 102 -12.39 -10.05 3.63
N TYR A 103 -11.17 -9.81 4.09
CA TYR A 103 -10.86 -9.86 5.51
C TYR A 103 -11.87 -9.07 6.36
N GLY A 104 -12.47 -9.74 7.36
CA GLY A 104 -13.53 -9.14 8.20
C GLY A 104 -13.10 -7.89 8.97
N GLY A 105 -11.80 -7.67 9.20
CA GLY A 105 -11.31 -6.42 9.75
C GLY A 105 -11.42 -5.25 8.77
N SER A 106 -11.17 -5.47 7.48
CA SER A 106 -11.34 -4.48 6.42
C SER A 106 -12.81 -4.07 6.31
N TYR A 107 -13.73 -5.05 6.25
CA TYR A 107 -15.17 -4.78 6.26
C TYR A 107 -15.62 -3.97 7.48
N ARG A 108 -15.14 -4.34 8.67
CA ARG A 108 -15.47 -3.62 9.92
C ARG A 108 -14.95 -2.19 9.91
N LEU A 109 -13.72 -1.96 9.43
CA LEU A 109 -13.14 -0.63 9.32
C LEU A 109 -13.96 0.24 8.36
N PHE A 110 -14.35 -0.30 7.20
CA PHE A 110 -15.18 0.41 6.22
C PHE A 110 -16.55 0.79 6.80
N LYS A 111 -17.32 -0.20 7.27
CA LYS A 111 -18.71 0.00 7.75
C LYS A 111 -18.82 0.75 9.07
N GLN A 112 -17.96 0.45 10.04
CA GLN A 112 -18.15 0.94 11.41
C GLN A 112 -17.37 2.21 11.72
N VAL A 113 -16.38 2.56 10.88
CA VAL A 113 -15.55 3.76 11.04
C VAL A 113 -15.78 4.71 9.88
N PHE A 114 -15.40 4.34 8.65
CA PHE A 114 -15.36 5.29 7.53
C PHE A 114 -16.73 5.69 6.96
N GLU A 115 -17.76 4.84 7.02
CA GLU A 115 -19.13 5.27 6.66
C GLU A 115 -19.64 6.44 7.50
N LYS A 116 -19.26 6.49 8.79
CA LYS A 116 -19.62 7.62 9.68
C LYS A 116 -18.92 8.92 9.28
N TYR A 117 -17.82 8.83 8.55
CA TYR A 117 -17.08 9.97 8.01
C TYR A 117 -17.48 10.28 6.55
N GLY A 118 -18.55 9.66 6.05
CA GLY A 118 -19.14 10.01 4.75
C GLY A 118 -18.57 9.27 3.55
N ILE A 119 -17.77 8.23 3.73
CA ILE A 119 -17.34 7.36 2.62
C ILE A 119 -18.38 6.26 2.41
N THR A 120 -18.88 6.07 1.20
CA THR A 120 -19.85 5.02 0.90
C THR A 120 -19.15 3.77 0.35
N PHE A 121 -19.56 2.59 0.79
CA PHE A 121 -18.95 1.33 0.36
C PHE A 121 -19.98 0.42 -0.32
N HIS A 122 -19.67 -0.04 -1.53
CA HIS A 122 -20.43 -1.02 -2.28
C HIS A 122 -19.69 -2.35 -2.31
N PHE A 123 -20.21 -3.35 -1.60
CA PHE A 123 -19.64 -4.69 -1.56
C PHE A 123 -20.23 -5.55 -2.67
N VAL A 124 -19.41 -5.95 -3.64
CA VAL A 124 -19.85 -6.69 -4.83
C VAL A 124 -19.00 -7.93 -5.07
N GLY A 125 -19.62 -8.99 -5.60
CA GLY A 125 -18.85 -10.12 -6.13
C GLY A 125 -18.13 -9.70 -7.39
N MET A 126 -16.80 -9.85 -7.41
CA MET A 126 -15.93 -9.31 -8.48
C MET A 126 -15.47 -10.35 -9.50
N THR A 127 -16.03 -11.56 -9.49
CA THR A 127 -15.76 -12.59 -10.51
C THR A 127 -16.34 -12.21 -11.89
N ASP A 128 -17.28 -11.27 -11.91
CA ASP A 128 -17.85 -10.67 -13.12
C ASP A 128 -17.69 -9.14 -13.03
N LEU A 129 -16.68 -8.62 -13.73
CA LEU A 129 -16.37 -7.19 -13.73
C LEU A 129 -17.45 -6.33 -14.42
N GLY A 130 -18.34 -6.93 -15.22
CA GLY A 130 -19.49 -6.21 -15.78
C GLY A 130 -20.41 -5.68 -14.68
N LYS A 131 -20.65 -6.49 -13.65
CA LYS A 131 -21.44 -6.08 -12.47
C LYS A 131 -20.75 -5.03 -11.62
N VAL A 132 -19.42 -5.01 -11.61
CA VAL A 132 -18.64 -3.95 -10.96
C VAL A 132 -18.85 -2.64 -11.71
N ALA A 133 -18.79 -2.67 -13.04
CA ALA A 133 -18.96 -1.47 -13.88
C ALA A 133 -20.34 -0.82 -13.70
N GLU A 134 -21.40 -1.61 -13.53
CA GLU A 134 -22.77 -1.11 -13.27
C GLU A 134 -22.91 -0.29 -11.98
N LYS A 135 -21.98 -0.43 -11.03
CA LYS A 135 -21.97 0.32 -9.76
C LYS A 135 -21.15 1.60 -9.81
N ILE A 136 -20.34 1.79 -10.85
CA ILE A 136 -19.50 2.98 -11.00
C ILE A 136 -20.38 4.20 -11.30
N ASN A 137 -20.15 5.29 -10.57
CA ASN A 137 -20.80 6.57 -10.77
C ASN A 137 -19.79 7.72 -10.57
N SER A 138 -20.24 8.98 -10.63
CA SER A 138 -19.38 10.17 -10.51
C SER A 138 -18.63 10.28 -9.18
N ASN A 139 -19.16 9.66 -8.13
CA ASN A 139 -18.60 9.68 -6.77
C ASN A 139 -17.66 8.50 -6.52
N THR A 140 -17.64 7.48 -7.37
CA THR A 140 -16.70 6.37 -7.24
C THR A 140 -15.27 6.87 -7.42
N LYS A 141 -14.38 6.55 -6.48
CA LYS A 141 -12.96 6.94 -6.52
C LYS A 141 -11.97 5.80 -6.33
N LEU A 142 -12.41 4.68 -5.76
CA LEU A 142 -11.55 3.55 -5.45
C LEU A 142 -12.22 2.22 -5.74
N LEU A 143 -11.49 1.36 -6.45
CA LEU A 143 -11.78 -0.06 -6.58
C LEU A 143 -10.85 -0.84 -5.61
N TRP A 144 -11.44 -1.54 -4.64
CA TRP A 144 -10.73 -2.34 -3.64
C TRP A 144 -10.87 -3.84 -3.93
N VAL A 145 -9.77 -4.47 -4.30
CA VAL A 145 -9.68 -5.88 -4.70
C VAL A 145 -8.87 -6.66 -3.67
N GLU A 146 -9.29 -7.88 -3.34
CA GLU A 146 -8.51 -8.86 -2.60
C GLU A 146 -8.53 -10.16 -3.41
N THR A 147 -7.38 -10.73 -3.75
CA THR A 147 -7.34 -11.97 -4.56
C THR A 147 -6.07 -12.78 -4.29
N PRO A 148 -6.17 -14.08 -3.95
CA PRO A 148 -7.41 -14.80 -3.63
C PRO A 148 -8.12 -14.18 -2.41
N THR A 149 -9.46 -14.16 -2.42
CA THR A 149 -10.23 -13.60 -1.29
C THR A 149 -10.12 -14.45 -0.03
N ASN A 150 -10.20 -13.83 1.14
CA ASN A 150 -10.27 -14.52 2.42
C ASN A 150 -11.70 -14.56 2.97
N PRO A 151 -12.28 -15.74 3.31
CA PRO A 151 -11.67 -17.07 3.28
C PRO A 151 -12.01 -17.92 2.04
N MET A 152 -12.86 -17.43 1.13
CA MET A 152 -13.46 -18.28 0.10
C MET A 152 -12.54 -18.55 -1.09
N MET A 153 -11.37 -17.91 -1.15
CA MET A 153 -10.35 -18.09 -2.18
C MET A 153 -10.85 -17.77 -3.60
N ASN A 154 -11.77 -16.82 -3.74
CA ASN A 154 -12.24 -16.38 -5.05
C ASN A 154 -11.10 -15.66 -5.77
N ILE A 155 -10.98 -15.89 -7.08
CA ILE A 155 -9.98 -15.24 -7.92
C ILE A 155 -10.63 -14.09 -8.68
N ILE A 156 -10.00 -12.93 -8.64
CA ILE A 156 -10.41 -11.73 -9.37
C ILE A 156 -9.37 -11.43 -10.45
N ASP A 157 -9.82 -11.11 -11.66
CA ASP A 157 -8.94 -10.70 -12.75
C ASP A 157 -8.38 -9.29 -12.48
N ILE A 158 -7.15 -9.23 -11.98
CA ILE A 158 -6.43 -7.98 -11.70
C ILE A 158 -6.26 -7.17 -12.99
N LYS A 159 -5.99 -7.80 -14.13
CA LYS A 159 -5.77 -7.07 -15.40
C LYS A 159 -7.06 -6.40 -15.85
N GLY A 160 -8.17 -7.13 -15.81
CA GLY A 160 -9.51 -6.57 -16.06
C GLY A 160 -9.86 -5.45 -15.09
N ALA A 161 -9.55 -5.60 -13.79
CA ALA A 161 -9.76 -4.55 -12.80
C ALA A 161 -8.93 -3.28 -13.08
N VAL A 162 -7.67 -3.43 -13.54
CA VAL A 162 -6.82 -2.30 -13.98
C VAL A 162 -7.43 -1.59 -15.18
N GLU A 163 -7.90 -2.33 -16.18
CA GLU A 163 -8.52 -1.76 -17.38
C GLU A 163 -9.80 -0.99 -17.02
N LEU A 164 -10.65 -1.57 -16.17
CA LEU A 164 -11.87 -0.92 -15.67
C LEU A 164 -11.54 0.35 -14.86
N ALA A 165 -10.61 0.27 -13.91
CA ALA A 165 -10.24 1.41 -13.08
C ALA A 165 -9.70 2.57 -13.94
N LYS A 166 -8.84 2.29 -14.93
CA LYS A 166 -8.31 3.31 -15.84
C LYS A 166 -9.39 3.93 -16.73
N ALA A 167 -10.34 3.13 -17.23
CA ALA A 167 -11.42 3.63 -18.08
C ALA A 167 -12.33 4.65 -17.36
N HIS A 168 -12.38 4.58 -16.02
CA HIS A 168 -13.21 5.43 -15.17
C HIS A 168 -12.42 6.38 -14.25
N ASP A 169 -11.10 6.51 -14.46
CA ASP A 169 -10.19 7.35 -13.64
C ASP A 169 -10.28 7.06 -12.13
N LEU A 170 -10.31 5.77 -11.79
CA LEU A 170 -10.36 5.29 -10.41
C LEU A 170 -8.98 4.89 -9.90
N LEU A 171 -8.75 5.10 -8.61
CA LEU A 171 -7.69 4.39 -7.90
C LEU A 171 -8.02 2.89 -7.85
N LEU A 172 -6.99 2.06 -7.95
CA LEU A 172 -7.09 0.62 -7.73
C LEU A 172 -6.17 0.23 -6.58
N ALA A 173 -6.74 -0.38 -5.55
CA ALA A 173 -6.01 -1.05 -4.47
C ALA A 173 -6.21 -2.56 -4.59
N VAL A 174 -5.11 -3.31 -4.54
CA VAL A 174 -5.11 -4.77 -4.49
C VAL A 174 -4.47 -5.18 -3.16
N ASP A 175 -5.25 -5.78 -2.27
CA ASP A 175 -4.73 -6.47 -1.10
C ASP A 175 -4.13 -7.80 -1.56
N ASN A 176 -2.81 -7.91 -1.41
CA ASN A 176 -1.97 -9.03 -1.87
C ASN A 176 -1.31 -9.73 -0.66
N THR A 177 -2.01 -9.76 0.48
CA THR A 177 -1.59 -10.49 1.68
C THR A 177 -1.51 -11.99 1.43
#